data_AF-A0A2D4YWB5-F1
#
_entry.id   AF-A0A2D4YWB5-F1
#
_cell.length_a   1.000
_cell.length_b   1.000
_cell.length_c   1.000
_cell.angle_alpha   90.00
_cell.angle_beta   90.00
_cell.angle_gamma   90.00
#
_symmetry.space_group_name_H-M   'P 1'
#
loop_
_entity.id
_entity.type
_entity.pdbx_description
1 polymer ?
#
loop_
_entity_poly.entity_id
_entity_poly.type
_entity_poly.pdbx_seq_one_letter_code
_entity_poly.pdbx_strand_id
1 'polypeptide(L)'
;MLQKSRLWREAIAVRSMNNRLTKARTGLSLSLGMTVLLGCTTATPEVRSHKAKPGDALVVVDDITIEMTHPFKPGEPNGLFDGGVRVKSTTGNKQIIEINAICSMPNLPNWPQYDNIYGRRLAEGEQPGIDGGATDWQLLIHFDAEPENKGREEAPVWAQRLADNLCRKGDFRDN
;
A
#
# COMPACT_ATOMS: atom_id res chain seq x y z
N MET A 1 20.38 -77.49 15.73
CA MET A 1 19.24 -78.44 15.72
C MET A 1 18.36 -78.05 14.52
N LEU A 2 18.48 -78.64 13.31
CA LEU A 2 17.87 -79.92 12.85
C LEU A 2 16.43 -80.02 13.38
N GLN A 3 15.35 -79.91 12.60
CA GLN A 3 14.85 -80.67 11.44
C GLN A 3 13.48 -80.00 11.10
N LYS A 4 12.77 -80.09 9.96
CA LYS A 4 12.66 -81.14 8.93
C LYS A 4 11.77 -80.67 7.77
N SER A 5 12.12 -81.15 6.57
CA SER A 5 11.30 -81.60 5.41
C SER A 5 10.16 -80.72 4.84
N ARG A 6 10.24 -80.23 3.59
CA ARG A 6 10.14 -80.91 2.26
C ARG A 6 8.75 -81.47 1.93
N LEU A 7 8.22 -81.06 0.77
CA LEU A 7 7.68 -81.84 -0.38
C LEU A 7 6.80 -80.87 -1.21
N TRP A 8 7.26 -80.28 -2.34
CA TRP A 8 7.38 -80.80 -3.72
C TRP A 8 6.10 -81.40 -4.30
N ARG A 9 5.53 -80.75 -5.34
CA ARG A 9 5.37 -81.22 -6.74
C ARG A 9 4.35 -80.33 -7.48
N GLU A 10 4.79 -79.63 -8.53
CA GLU A 10 4.46 -79.88 -9.97
C GLU A 10 3.16 -79.17 -10.39
N ALA A 11 2.96 -78.59 -11.58
CA ALA A 11 3.61 -78.78 -12.87
C ALA A 11 3.54 -77.50 -13.74
N ILE A 12 4.44 -77.45 -14.70
CA ILE A 12 4.57 -76.51 -15.82
C ILE A 12 3.50 -76.81 -16.88
N ALA A 13 2.89 -75.79 -17.50
CA ALA A 13 2.53 -75.84 -18.92
C ALA A 13 2.28 -74.44 -19.51
N VAL A 14 3.09 -74.11 -20.52
CA VAL A 14 3.02 -72.94 -21.40
C VAL A 14 2.07 -73.21 -22.57
N ARG A 15 1.17 -72.26 -22.87
CA ARG A 15 0.53 -71.98 -24.19
C ARG A 15 -0.44 -70.82 -23.96
N SER A 16 -0.64 -69.82 -24.82
CA SER A 16 -0.43 -69.66 -26.24
C SER A 16 -0.49 -68.15 -26.55
N MET A 17 0.39 -67.65 -27.43
CA MET A 17 0.20 -66.36 -28.09
C MET A 17 -0.90 -66.49 -29.14
N ASN A 18 -1.78 -65.48 -29.29
CA ASN A 18 -2.04 -64.85 -30.59
C ASN A 18 -3.06 -63.69 -30.51
N ASN A 19 -2.55 -62.51 -30.86
CA ASN A 19 -3.11 -61.50 -31.76
C ASN A 19 -4.64 -61.31 -31.82
N ARG A 20 -5.09 -60.13 -31.34
CA ARG A 20 -6.03 -59.30 -32.10
C ARG A 20 -5.66 -57.82 -32.01
N LEU A 21 -5.10 -57.33 -33.12
CA LEU A 21 -5.08 -55.93 -33.51
C LEU A 21 -6.50 -55.51 -33.89
N THR A 22 -7.07 -54.54 -33.17
CA THR A 22 -8.17 -53.71 -33.68
C THR A 22 -7.97 -52.25 -33.26
N LYS A 23 -7.41 -51.50 -34.22
CA LYS A 23 -7.64 -50.11 -34.60
C LYS A 23 -8.42 -49.18 -33.65
N ALA A 24 -7.72 -48.09 -33.32
CA ALA A 24 -8.14 -46.69 -33.44
C ALA A 24 -9.31 -46.16 -32.59
N ARG A 25 -8.98 -45.26 -31.66
CA ARG A 25 -9.54 -43.90 -31.69
C ARG A 25 -8.62 -42.93 -30.93
N THR A 26 -8.08 -42.00 -31.70
CA THR A 26 -7.39 -40.77 -31.34
C THR A 26 -8.24 -39.94 -30.38
N GLY A 27 -7.67 -39.64 -29.20
CA GLY A 27 -8.15 -38.61 -28.28
C GLY A 27 -6.98 -37.70 -27.94
N LEU A 28 -6.67 -36.76 -28.83
CA LEU A 28 -5.66 -35.73 -28.60
C LEU A 28 -6.30 -34.66 -27.71
N SER A 29 -6.14 -34.79 -26.39
CA SER A 29 -6.53 -33.75 -25.44
C SER A 29 -5.50 -32.62 -25.49
N LEU A 30 -5.76 -31.61 -26.32
CA LEU A 30 -5.03 -30.35 -26.35
C LEU A 30 -5.52 -29.49 -25.18
N SER A 31 -4.96 -29.68 -23.99
CA SER A 31 -5.17 -28.76 -22.87
C SER A 31 -4.31 -27.52 -23.08
N LEU A 32 -4.90 -26.50 -23.72
CA LEU A 32 -4.35 -25.15 -23.75
C LEU A 32 -4.38 -24.61 -22.32
N GLY A 33 -3.26 -24.73 -21.61
CA GLY A 33 -3.03 -24.09 -20.33
C GLY A 33 -2.94 -22.59 -20.54
N MET A 34 -4.07 -21.90 -20.39
CA MET A 34 -4.13 -20.45 -20.37
C MET A 34 -3.67 -20.00 -18.97
N THR A 35 -2.36 -19.88 -18.78
CA THR A 35 -1.77 -19.24 -17.60
C THR A 35 -2.12 -17.76 -17.65
N VAL A 36 -3.23 -17.38 -17.03
CA VAL A 36 -3.55 -15.99 -16.72
C VAL A 36 -2.52 -15.55 -15.69
N LEU A 37 -1.49 -14.83 -16.15
CA LEU A 37 -0.62 -14.04 -15.29
C LEU A 37 -1.49 -12.91 -14.71
N LEU A 38 -2.21 -13.21 -13.63
CA LEU A 38 -2.69 -12.20 -12.71
C LEU A 38 -1.43 -11.56 -12.13
N GLY A 39 -0.98 -10.45 -12.73
CA GLY A 39 0.06 -9.62 -12.15
C GLY A 39 -0.42 -9.20 -10.76
N CYS A 40 0.20 -9.73 -9.72
CA CYS A 40 0.01 -9.25 -8.37
C CYS A 40 0.53 -7.82 -8.32
N THR A 41 -0.35 -6.83 -8.50
CA THR A 41 -0.12 -5.47 -8.01
C THR A 41 -0.12 -5.56 -6.49
N THR A 42 1.04 -5.84 -5.90
CA THR A 42 1.23 -5.66 -4.47
C THR A 42 1.16 -4.15 -4.22
N ALA A 43 -0.01 -3.68 -3.78
CA ALA A 43 -0.16 -2.30 -3.33
C ALA A 43 0.88 -2.02 -2.24
N THR A 44 1.64 -0.93 -2.37
CA THR A 44 2.60 -0.52 -1.35
C THR A 44 1.82 -0.23 -0.06
N PRO A 45 2.09 -0.93 1.05
CA PRO A 45 1.33 -0.71 2.27
C PRO A 45 1.61 0.68 2.84
N GLU A 46 0.58 1.33 3.37
CA GLU A 46 0.73 2.58 4.12
C GLU A 46 1.52 2.34 5.42
N VAL A 47 2.47 3.24 5.70
CA VAL A 47 3.27 3.26 6.92
C VAL A 47 2.83 4.46 7.75
N ARG A 48 2.67 4.24 9.05
CA ARG A 48 2.32 5.32 9.98
C ARG A 48 3.47 6.32 10.09
N SER A 49 3.15 7.61 10.05
CA SER A 49 4.08 8.74 10.11
C SER A 49 5.22 8.58 11.13
N HIS A 50 4.90 8.25 12.39
CA HIS A 50 5.89 8.06 13.47
C HIS A 50 6.82 6.83 13.30
N LYS A 51 6.54 5.93 12.36
CA LYS A 51 7.40 4.78 12.00
C LYS A 51 8.01 4.92 10.60
N ALA A 52 7.49 5.85 9.80
CA ALA A 52 7.88 6.03 8.42
C ALA A 52 9.27 6.63 8.30
N LYS A 53 9.93 6.30 7.20
CA LYS A 53 11.21 6.82 6.75
C LYS A 53 11.08 7.34 5.32
N PRO A 54 12.04 8.15 4.84
CA PRO A 54 12.08 8.51 3.43
C PRO A 54 12.00 7.28 2.51
N GLY A 55 11.05 7.29 1.57
CA GLY A 55 10.72 6.19 0.68
C GLY A 55 9.47 5.39 1.08
N ASP A 56 9.00 5.50 2.31
CA ASP A 56 7.75 4.83 2.74
C ASP A 56 6.51 5.56 2.22
N ALA A 57 5.47 4.80 1.88
CA ALA A 57 4.16 5.35 1.54
C ALA A 57 3.43 5.79 2.82
N LEU A 58 3.05 7.05 2.91
CA LEU A 58 2.21 7.56 4.01
C LEU A 58 0.73 7.38 3.70
N VAL A 59 0.36 7.53 2.43
CA VAL A 59 -1.02 7.47 1.96
C VAL A 59 -1.06 6.83 0.58
N VAL A 60 -2.07 6.00 0.34
CA VAL A 60 -2.46 5.46 -0.95
C VAL A 60 -3.96 5.71 -1.14
N VAL A 61 -4.30 6.54 -2.12
CA VAL A 61 -5.70 6.85 -2.50
C VAL A 61 -5.80 6.67 -4.01
N ASP A 62 -6.65 5.74 -4.45
CA ASP A 62 -6.83 5.37 -5.86
C ASP A 62 -5.49 5.05 -6.56
N ASP A 63 -5.09 5.87 -7.54
CA ASP A 63 -3.84 5.74 -8.30
C ASP A 63 -2.71 6.65 -7.77
N ILE A 64 -2.94 7.31 -6.63
CA ILE A 64 -2.04 8.28 -6.01
C ILE A 64 -1.36 7.65 -4.79
N THR A 65 -0.04 7.69 -4.76
CA THR A 65 0.77 7.38 -3.58
C THR A 65 1.50 8.62 -3.09
N ILE A 66 1.38 8.90 -1.80
CA ILE A 66 2.10 9.97 -1.10
C ILE A 66 3.28 9.34 -0.38
N GLU A 67 4.48 9.54 -0.92
CA GLU A 67 5.72 8.99 -0.39
C GLU A 67 6.43 10.02 0.49
N MET A 68 6.89 9.60 1.67
CA MET A 68 7.73 10.46 2.51
C MET A 68 9.07 10.71 1.81
N THR A 69 9.49 11.97 1.69
CA THR A 69 10.84 12.34 1.25
C THR A 69 11.67 12.90 2.38
N HIS A 70 11.03 13.63 3.33
CA HIS A 70 11.70 14.22 4.48
C HIS A 70 10.85 13.98 5.74
N PRO A 71 11.45 13.54 6.85
CA PRO A 71 10.74 13.35 8.11
C PRO A 71 10.16 14.67 8.63
N PHE A 72 8.99 14.59 9.26
CA PHE A 72 8.38 15.72 9.95
C PHE A 72 9.15 16.03 11.23
N LYS A 73 9.36 17.32 11.50
CA LYS A 73 9.88 17.82 12.77
C LYS A 73 8.73 18.03 13.74
N PRO A 74 8.76 17.43 14.94
CA PRO A 74 7.76 17.73 15.96
C PRO A 74 7.91 19.20 16.39
N GLY A 75 6.79 19.88 16.60
CA GLY A 75 6.77 21.22 17.16
C GLY A 75 5.65 21.40 18.18
N GLU A 76 5.73 22.50 18.91
CA GLU A 76 4.85 22.76 20.04
C GLU A 76 3.82 23.86 19.74
N PRO A 77 2.53 23.67 20.05
CA PRO A 77 1.94 22.44 20.61
C PRO A 77 1.35 21.52 19.51
N ASN A 78 1.61 20.22 19.61
CA ASN A 78 1.07 19.14 18.77
C ASN A 78 1.17 19.39 17.24
N GLY A 79 2.29 19.96 16.81
CA GLY A 79 2.56 20.23 15.39
C GLY A 79 3.56 19.26 14.77
N LEU A 80 3.43 19.07 13.46
CA LEU A 80 4.37 18.34 12.60
C LEU A 80 4.75 19.27 11.46
N PHE A 81 6.01 19.69 11.41
CA PHE A 81 6.49 20.74 10.51
C PHE A 81 7.56 20.24 9.55
N ASP A 82 7.75 20.98 8.47
CA ASP A 82 8.83 20.79 7.48
C ASP A 82 8.87 19.37 6.87
N GLY A 83 7.74 18.66 6.85
CA GLY A 83 7.67 17.33 6.27
C GLY A 83 7.67 17.38 4.76
N GLY A 84 8.42 16.51 4.12
CA GLY A 84 8.48 16.42 2.66
C GLY A 84 7.69 15.24 2.17
N VAL A 85 6.82 15.44 1.18
CA VAL A 85 6.14 14.35 0.47
C VAL A 85 6.33 14.45 -1.04
N ARG A 86 6.36 13.29 -1.70
CA ARG A 86 6.34 13.17 -3.15
C ARG A 86 5.02 12.55 -3.57
N VAL A 87 4.31 13.25 -4.45
CA VAL A 87 3.09 12.72 -5.08
C VAL A 87 3.52 11.84 -6.26
N LYS A 88 3.11 10.57 -6.23
CA LYS A 88 3.27 9.62 -7.34
C LYS A 88 1.88 9.28 -7.88
N SER A 89 1.61 9.62 -9.14
CA SER A 89 0.41 9.16 -9.88
C SER A 89 0.84 8.42 -11.13
N THR A 90 -0.04 7.55 -11.64
CA THR A 90 0.12 6.85 -12.92
C THR A 90 0.30 7.80 -14.12
N THR A 91 -0.12 9.06 -13.99
CA THR A 91 0.02 10.11 -15.01
C THR A 91 1.45 10.69 -15.15
N GLY A 92 2.38 10.29 -14.27
CA GLY A 92 3.81 10.60 -14.41
C GLY A 92 4.27 11.94 -13.82
N ASN A 93 3.35 12.79 -13.35
CA ASN A 93 3.72 14.02 -12.66
C ASN A 93 4.33 13.71 -11.28
N LYS A 94 5.57 14.15 -11.06
CA LYS A 94 6.27 14.06 -9.78
C LYS A 94 6.34 15.46 -9.17
N GLN A 95 5.53 15.71 -8.16
CA GLN A 95 5.57 16.96 -7.41
C GLN A 95 6.08 16.67 -6.00
N ILE A 96 7.03 17.49 -5.52
CA ILE A 96 7.41 17.51 -4.10
C ILE A 96 6.63 18.63 -3.43
N ILE A 97 6.08 18.33 -2.26
CA ILE A 97 5.28 19.24 -1.46
C ILE A 97 5.86 19.24 -0.05
N GLU A 98 6.09 20.43 0.50
CA GLU A 98 6.31 20.61 1.93
C GLU A 98 4.97 20.65 2.64
N ILE A 99 4.84 19.87 3.70
CA ILE A 99 3.63 19.67 4.48
C ILE A 99 3.88 20.09 5.92
N ASN A 100 2.92 20.81 6.46
CA ASN A 100 2.82 21.07 7.88
C ASN A 100 1.42 20.65 8.36
N ALA A 101 1.35 20.22 9.61
CA ALA A 101 0.10 19.86 10.26
C ALA A 101 0.09 20.35 11.71
N ILE A 102 -1.05 20.86 12.16
CA ILE A 102 -1.34 21.14 13.56
C ILE A 102 -2.51 20.24 13.95
N CYS A 103 -2.24 19.35 14.90
CA CYS A 103 -3.18 18.30 15.25
C CYS A 103 -4.05 18.73 16.44
N SER A 104 -5.35 18.55 16.29
CA SER A 104 -6.33 18.90 17.30
C SER A 104 -6.20 18.05 18.56
N MET A 105 -6.54 18.65 19.70
CA MET A 105 -6.59 18.04 21.02
C MET A 105 -7.97 18.35 21.61
N PRO A 106 -8.97 17.48 21.40
CA PRO A 106 -10.38 17.81 21.64
C PRO A 106 -10.67 18.12 23.11
N ASN A 107 -9.86 17.60 24.03
CA ASN A 107 -10.07 17.72 25.47
C ASN A 107 -9.33 18.90 26.12
N LEU A 108 -8.75 19.81 25.34
CA LEU A 108 -8.02 20.97 25.87
C LEU A 108 -8.80 22.28 25.69
N PRO A 109 -9.02 23.06 26.77
CA PRO A 109 -9.66 24.37 26.69
C PRO A 109 -8.94 25.30 25.72
N ASN A 110 -9.70 26.01 24.88
CA ASN A 110 -9.20 26.95 23.87
C ASN A 110 -8.36 26.33 22.74
N TRP A 111 -8.31 25.00 22.62
CA TRP A 111 -7.62 24.33 21.53
C TRP A 111 -8.50 24.28 20.26
N PRO A 112 -7.92 24.41 19.05
CA PRO A 112 -8.65 24.19 17.80
C PRO A 112 -9.40 22.86 17.80
N GLN A 113 -10.68 22.91 17.42
CA GLN A 113 -11.56 21.74 17.25
C GLN A 113 -11.42 21.12 15.85
N TYR A 114 -10.26 21.32 15.22
CA TYR A 114 -9.97 20.86 13.88
C TYR A 114 -8.49 20.54 13.72
N ASP A 115 -8.18 19.51 12.95
CA ASP A 115 -6.83 19.33 12.43
C ASP A 115 -6.61 20.35 11.31
N ASN A 116 -5.43 20.94 11.25
CA ASN A 116 -5.07 21.90 10.22
C ASN A 116 -3.89 21.35 9.44
N ILE A 117 -4.12 20.92 8.20
CA ILE A 117 -3.05 20.48 7.29
C ILE A 117 -2.90 21.49 6.17
N TYR A 118 -1.66 21.80 5.84
CA TYR A 118 -1.37 22.76 4.80
C TYR A 118 -0.08 22.41 4.09
N GLY A 119 -0.02 22.80 2.81
CA GLY A 119 1.08 22.43 1.95
C GLY A 119 1.50 23.49 0.96
N ARG A 120 2.73 23.34 0.53
CA ARG A 120 3.40 24.23 -0.42
C ARG A 120 4.15 23.40 -1.45
N ARG A 121 3.93 23.69 -2.72
CA ARG A 121 4.66 23.06 -3.83
C ARG A 121 6.09 23.58 -3.81
N LEU A 122 7.04 22.65 -3.84
CA LEU A 122 8.46 23.00 -3.92
C LEU A 122 8.88 23.16 -5.38
N ALA A 123 9.74 24.15 -5.63
CA ALA A 123 10.41 24.30 -6.91
C ALA A 123 11.41 23.16 -7.14
N GLU A 124 11.86 22.99 -8.40
CA GLU A 124 12.88 21.99 -8.71
C GLU A 124 14.18 22.28 -7.93
N GLY A 125 14.67 21.26 -7.22
CA GLY A 125 15.88 21.35 -6.39
C GLY A 125 15.66 21.92 -4.98
N GLU A 126 14.52 22.58 -4.72
CA GLU A 126 14.16 23.06 -3.38
C GLU A 126 13.92 21.87 -2.42
N GLN A 127 14.33 22.04 -1.15
CA GLN A 127 14.14 21.03 -0.10
C GLN A 127 13.19 21.55 0.98
N PRO A 128 12.36 20.67 1.59
CA PRO A 128 11.55 21.04 2.74
C PRO A 128 12.38 21.59 3.91
N GLY A 129 11.84 22.58 4.62
CA GLY A 129 12.40 23.10 5.87
C GLY A 129 13.63 23.99 5.72
N ILE A 130 13.97 24.45 4.51
CA ILE A 130 15.04 25.42 4.28
C ILE A 130 14.54 26.87 4.38
N ASP A 131 13.34 27.18 3.87
CA ASP A 131 12.77 28.54 3.86
C ASP A 131 11.24 28.56 4.08
N GLY A 132 10.76 29.55 4.83
CA GLY A 132 9.33 29.76 5.11
C GLY A 132 8.58 30.36 3.92
N GLY A 133 8.16 29.51 2.99
CA GLY A 133 7.35 29.91 1.85
C GLY A 133 5.86 30.07 2.18
N ALA A 134 5.14 30.84 1.35
CA ALA A 134 3.70 30.96 1.49
C ALA A 134 3.02 29.63 1.15
N THR A 135 2.11 29.19 2.02
CA THR A 135 1.27 28.00 1.81
C THR A 135 0.39 28.16 0.58
N ASP A 136 0.29 27.14 -0.26
CA ASP A 136 -0.54 27.15 -1.47
C ASP A 136 -1.96 26.73 -1.14
N TRP A 137 -2.11 25.61 -0.42
CA TRP A 137 -3.40 25.07 -0.01
C TRP A 137 -3.43 24.78 1.50
N GLN A 138 -4.62 24.86 2.08
CA GLN A 138 -4.87 24.61 3.50
C GLN A 138 -6.25 23.98 3.66
N LEU A 139 -6.31 22.91 4.46
CA LEU A 139 -7.52 22.19 4.80
C LEU A 139 -7.69 22.15 6.33
N LEU A 140 -8.85 22.61 6.81
CA LEU A 140 -9.28 22.47 8.19
C LEU A 140 -10.25 21.29 8.30
N ILE A 141 -9.97 20.38 9.22
CA ILE A 141 -10.65 19.10 9.35
C ILE A 141 -11.32 19.07 10.71
N HIS A 142 -12.58 19.47 10.74
CA HIS A 142 -13.37 19.54 11.96
C HIS A 142 -13.74 18.15 12.48
N PHE A 143 -13.97 18.02 13.79
CA PHE A 143 -14.43 16.75 14.37
C PHE A 143 -15.85 16.36 13.91
N ASP A 144 -16.75 17.34 13.81
CA ASP A 144 -18.19 17.13 13.59
C ASP A 144 -18.73 17.92 12.38
N ALA A 145 -17.87 18.27 11.43
CA ALA A 145 -18.26 19.00 10.23
C ALA A 145 -17.41 18.62 9.02
N GLU A 146 -17.89 19.01 7.84
CA GLU A 146 -17.15 18.83 6.59
C GLU A 146 -15.81 19.59 6.59
N PRO A 147 -14.78 19.09 5.89
CA PRO A 147 -13.52 19.80 5.73
C PRO A 147 -13.70 21.17 5.06
N GLU A 148 -12.98 22.17 5.56
CA GLU A 148 -13.02 23.54 5.04
C GLU A 148 -11.70 23.91 4.36
N ASN A 149 -11.76 24.32 3.09
CA ASN A 149 -10.60 24.87 2.38
C ASN A 149 -10.38 26.34 2.76
N LYS A 150 -9.17 26.67 3.24
CA LYS A 150 -8.75 28.03 3.60
C LYS A 150 -7.55 28.55 2.80
N GLY A 151 -6.95 27.71 1.96
CA GLY A 151 -5.79 28.07 1.14
C GLY A 151 -6.12 28.95 -0.05
N ARG A 152 -5.08 29.35 -0.78
CA ARG A 152 -5.21 30.06 -2.07
C ARG A 152 -5.68 29.10 -3.17
N GLU A 153 -5.26 27.85 -3.08
CA GLU A 153 -5.70 26.72 -3.89
C GLU A 153 -6.55 25.75 -3.07
N GLU A 154 -7.35 24.93 -3.75
CA GLU A 154 -8.02 23.79 -3.13
C GLU A 154 -6.98 22.77 -2.64
N ALA A 155 -7.27 22.18 -1.48
CA ALA A 155 -6.47 21.08 -0.96
C ALA A 155 -6.62 19.85 -1.86
N PRO A 156 -5.53 19.10 -2.10
CA PRO A 156 -5.59 17.90 -2.91
C PRO A 156 -6.42 16.82 -2.20
N VAL A 157 -7.06 15.94 -2.99
CA VAL A 157 -7.99 14.90 -2.50
C VAL A 157 -7.39 13.95 -1.45
N TRP A 158 -6.06 13.78 -1.44
CA TRP A 158 -5.34 12.95 -0.47
C TRP A 158 -4.98 13.68 0.83
N ALA A 159 -5.17 15.00 0.92
CA ALA A 159 -4.76 15.80 2.07
C ALA A 159 -5.44 15.36 3.38
N GLN A 160 -6.74 15.05 3.31
CA GLN A 160 -7.50 14.52 4.44
C GLN A 160 -6.88 13.20 4.97
N ARG A 161 -6.67 12.22 4.09
CA ARG A 161 -6.09 10.92 4.46
C ARG A 161 -4.66 11.07 5.00
N LEU A 162 -3.91 12.06 4.49
CA LEU A 162 -2.59 12.37 5.03
C LEU A 162 -2.69 12.94 6.45
N ALA A 163 -3.60 13.88 6.69
CA ALA A 163 -3.85 14.41 8.02
C ALA A 163 -4.28 13.31 9.00
N ASP A 164 -5.11 12.36 8.59
CA ASP A 164 -5.50 11.21 9.43
C ASP A 164 -4.28 10.39 9.87
N ASN A 165 -3.32 10.16 8.96
CA ASN A 165 -2.06 9.47 9.27
C ASN A 165 -1.14 10.30 10.19
N LEU A 166 -1.06 11.61 9.97
CA LEU A 166 -0.20 12.53 10.74
C LEU A 166 -0.75 12.80 12.15
N CYS A 167 -2.02 13.19 12.25
CA CYS A 167 -2.67 13.68 13.47
C CYS A 167 -3.37 12.62 14.31
N ARG A 168 -3.35 11.35 13.87
CA ARG A 168 -3.74 10.17 14.66
C ARG A 168 -5.14 10.26 15.30
N LYS A 169 -6.15 9.99 14.47
CA LYS A 169 -7.40 9.36 14.92
C LYS A 169 -7.33 7.84 14.70
N GLY A 170 -6.67 7.11 15.60
CA GLY A 170 -6.76 5.64 15.69
C GLY A 170 -6.00 4.82 14.63
N ASP A 171 -6.08 3.48 14.76
CA ASP A 171 -5.74 2.55 13.69
C ASP A 171 -6.57 2.89 12.46
N PHE A 172 -5.95 2.87 11.28
CA PHE A 172 -6.62 3.17 10.02
C PHE A 172 -7.97 2.46 9.99
N ARG A 173 -9.07 3.20 9.88
CA ARG A 173 -10.36 2.61 9.51
C ARG A 173 -10.25 2.26 8.03
N ASP A 174 -9.59 1.14 7.77
CA ASP A 174 -9.62 0.44 6.49
C ASP A 174 -10.91 -0.40 6.49
N ASN A 175 -12.07 0.29 6.41
CA ASN A 175 -13.36 -0.35 6.20
C ASN A 175 -13.74 -0.24 4.72
#